data_AF-A0A0C2YXG6-F1
#
_entry.id   AF-A0A0C2YXG6-F1
#
_cell.length_a   1.000
_cell.length_b   1.000
_cell.length_c   1.000
_cell.angle_alpha   90.00
_cell.angle_beta   90.00
_cell.angle_gamma   90.00
#
_symmetry.space_group_name_H-M   'P 1'
#
loop_
_entity.id
_entity.type
_entity.pdbx_description
1 polymer ?
#
loop_
_entity_poly.entity_id
_entity_poly.type
_entity_poly.pdbx_seq_one_letter_code
_entity_poly.pdbx_strand_id
1 'polypeptide(L)'
;MQTIEKLINLAQHKNQIDIKRDEAKYMNHEWLLQSIIDEVNEVREEIQTHNTAHLEDELSDILWSWMILVEKLKHKKYIESHEAIFERALKKYEERILPLQGNSNDYLIWKAVKAKQKEELKAEKNQRNRI
;
A
#
# COMPACT_ATOMS: atom_id res chain seq x y z
N MET A 1 14.71 -7.38 8.35
CA MET A 1 13.77 -7.11 7.23
C MET A 1 14.11 -7.87 5.94
N GLN A 2 14.83 -9.01 5.98
CA GLN A 2 15.21 -9.71 4.73
C GLN A 2 14.01 -10.23 3.92
N THR A 3 12.89 -10.58 4.56
CA THR A 3 11.73 -11.15 3.85
C THR A 3 11.01 -10.12 2.98
N ILE A 4 10.83 -8.89 3.45
CA ILE A 4 10.12 -7.86 2.66
C ILE A 4 10.92 -7.45 1.43
N GLU A 5 12.25 -7.32 1.55
CA GLU A 5 13.14 -7.06 0.43
C GLU A 5 13.09 -8.18 -0.61
N LYS A 6 13.07 -9.44 -0.16
CA LYS A 6 12.89 -10.61 -1.05
C LYS A 6 11.54 -10.57 -1.77
N LEU A 7 10.46 -10.18 -1.09
CA LEU A 7 9.14 -10.03 -1.72
C LEU A 7 9.11 -8.93 -2.77
N ILE A 8 9.73 -7.78 -2.51
CA ILE A 8 9.84 -6.68 -3.48
C ILE A 8 10.62 -7.16 -4.72
N ASN A 9 11.76 -7.84 -4.52
CA ASN A 9 12.54 -8.39 -5.63
C ASN A 9 11.74 -9.44 -6.43
N LEU A 10 10.93 -10.26 -5.76
CA LEU A 10 10.07 -11.23 -6.44
C LEU A 10 8.95 -10.56 -7.25
N ALA A 11 8.33 -9.51 -6.70
CA ALA A 11 7.34 -8.70 -7.40
C ALA A 11 7.93 -8.01 -8.64
N GLN A 12 9.15 -7.46 -8.53
CA GLN A 12 9.91 -6.90 -9.66
C GLN A 12 10.16 -7.95 -10.74
N HIS A 13 10.58 -9.16 -10.35
CA HIS A 13 10.79 -10.25 -11.29
C HIS A 13 9.49 -10.67 -11.99
N LYS A 14 8.38 -10.79 -11.25
CA LYS A 14 7.05 -11.06 -11.81
C LYS A 14 6.62 -9.97 -12.78
N ASN A 15 6.88 -8.70 -12.46
CA ASN A 15 6.58 -7.59 -13.35
C ASN A 15 7.33 -7.69 -14.69
N GLN A 16 8.61 -8.06 -14.65
CA GLN A 16 9.40 -8.31 -15.87
C GLN A 16 8.82 -9.44 -16.73
N ILE A 17 8.33 -10.52 -16.10
CA ILE A 17 7.66 -11.63 -16.80
C ILE A 17 6.39 -11.13 -17.49
N ASP A 18 5.56 -10.36 -16.79
CA ASP A 18 4.30 -9.86 -17.34
C ASP A 18 4.51 -8.88 -18.50
N ILE A 19 5.53 -8.02 -18.41
CA ILE A 19 5.91 -7.14 -19.52
C ILE A 19 6.31 -7.96 -20.74
N LYS A 20 7.10 -9.02 -20.55
CA LYS A 20 7.52 -9.92 -21.64
C LYS A 20 6.35 -10.70 -22.24
N ARG A 21 5.37 -11.05 -21.41
CA ARG A 21 4.14 -11.76 -21.83
C ARG A 21 3.23 -10.88 -22.69
N ASP A 22 3.30 -9.56 -22.53
CA ASP A 22 2.54 -8.55 -23.27
C ASP A 22 1.02 -8.77 -23.23
N GLU A 23 0.53 -9.32 -22.12
CA GLU A 23 -0.90 -9.55 -21.90
C GLU A 23 -1.52 -8.36 -21.15
N ALA A 24 -2.42 -7.64 -21.83
CA ALA A 24 -3.04 -6.41 -21.33
C ALA A 24 -3.71 -6.57 -19.95
N LYS A 25 -4.29 -7.74 -19.66
CA LYS A 25 -4.92 -8.04 -18.37
C LYS A 25 -3.94 -7.86 -17.20
N TYR A 26 -2.73 -8.41 -17.30
CA TYR A 26 -1.74 -8.38 -16.23
C TYR A 26 -1.04 -7.03 -16.07
N MET A 27 -1.27 -6.10 -17.01
CA MET A 27 -0.78 -4.71 -16.96
C MET A 27 -1.88 -3.70 -16.60
N ASN A 28 -3.11 -4.18 -16.38
CA ASN A 28 -4.25 -3.34 -16.02
C ASN A 28 -4.33 -3.16 -14.49
N HIS A 29 -4.22 -1.91 -14.01
CA HIS A 29 -4.30 -1.60 -12.59
C HIS A 29 -5.72 -1.75 -12.04
N GLU A 30 -6.77 -1.58 -12.84
CA GLU A 30 -8.15 -1.78 -12.38
C GLU A 30 -8.40 -3.26 -12.05
N TRP A 31 -7.87 -4.15 -12.88
CA TRP A 31 -7.95 -5.59 -12.61
C TRP A 31 -7.21 -5.96 -11.32
N LEU A 32 -6.02 -5.40 -11.09
CA LEU A 32 -5.26 -5.62 -9.86
C LEU A 32 -5.94 -5.03 -8.62
N LEU A 33 -6.58 -3.87 -8.74
CA LEU A 33 -7.38 -3.29 -7.67
C LEU A 33 -8.59 -4.16 -7.33
N GLN A 34 -9.24 -4.74 -8.34
CA GLN A 34 -10.31 -5.72 -8.12
C GLN A 34 -9.79 -6.97 -7.42
N SER A 35 -8.64 -7.52 -7.84
CA SER A 35 -8.04 -8.66 -7.13
C SER A 35 -7.80 -8.36 -5.65
N ILE A 36 -7.28 -7.18 -5.30
CA ILE A 36 -7.12 -6.80 -3.88
C ILE A 36 -8.47 -6.78 -3.14
N ILE A 37 -9.55 -6.34 -3.79
CA ILE A 37 -10.90 -6.35 -3.19
C ILE A 37 -11.39 -7.78 -2.98
N ASP A 38 -11.11 -8.67 -3.93
CA ASP A 38 -11.46 -10.08 -3.85
C ASP A 38 -10.74 -10.73 -2.64
N GLU A 39 -9.43 -10.55 -2.49
CA GLU A 39 -8.66 -11.07 -1.32
C GLU A 39 -9.16 -10.48 0.01
N VAL A 40 -9.62 -9.23 0.02
CA VAL A 40 -10.24 -8.63 1.22
C VAL A 40 -11.53 -9.35 1.60
N ASN A 41 -12.29 -9.87 0.63
CA ASN A 41 -13.47 -10.67 0.94
C ASN A 41 -13.07 -12.06 1.45
N GLU A 42 -12.03 -12.68 0.90
CA GLU A 42 -11.49 -13.95 1.40
C GLU A 42 -11.00 -13.80 2.85
N VAL A 43 -10.22 -12.76 3.17
CA VAL A 43 -9.86 -12.43 4.57
C VAL A 43 -11.09 -12.31 5.48
N ARG A 44 -12.18 -11.68 5.00
CA ARG A 44 -13.40 -11.54 5.81
C ARG A 44 -14.08 -12.87 6.07
N GLU A 45 -14.01 -13.81 5.14
CA GLU A 45 -14.52 -15.18 5.31
C GLU A 45 -13.66 -15.95 6.31
N GLU A 46 -12.34 -15.75 6.26
CA GLU A 46 -11.38 -16.49 7.10
C GLU A 46 -11.19 -15.93 8.52
N ILE A 47 -11.71 -14.73 8.85
CA ILE A 47 -11.74 -14.18 10.23
C ILE A 47 -12.70 -14.99 11.11
N GLN A 48 -12.20 -16.13 11.58
CA GLN A 48 -12.91 -17.08 12.43
C GLN A 48 -11.97 -17.64 13.51
N THR A 49 -12.53 -18.21 14.57
CA THR A 49 -11.72 -18.84 15.62
C THR A 49 -10.97 -20.05 15.07
N HIS A 50 -9.69 -20.19 15.41
CA HIS A 50 -8.81 -21.31 15.03
C HIS A 50 -8.46 -21.43 13.53
N ASN A 51 -8.57 -20.34 12.77
CA ASN A 51 -8.31 -20.35 11.33
C ASN A 51 -7.05 -19.58 10.90
N THR A 52 -6.02 -19.59 11.75
CA THR A 52 -4.82 -18.77 11.55
C THR A 52 -4.11 -19.05 10.23
N ALA A 53 -4.02 -20.30 9.79
CA ALA A 53 -3.27 -20.66 8.59
C ALA A 53 -3.89 -20.03 7.33
N HIS A 54 -5.21 -20.17 7.14
CA HIS A 54 -5.91 -19.55 6.01
C HIS A 54 -5.91 -18.03 6.13
N LEU A 55 -6.15 -17.48 7.33
CA LEU A 55 -6.09 -16.03 7.54
C LEU A 55 -4.70 -15.44 7.19
N GLU A 56 -3.62 -16.12 7.53
CA GLU A 56 -2.26 -15.70 7.15
C GLU A 56 -2.05 -15.76 5.63
N ASP A 57 -2.60 -16.78 4.95
CA ASP A 57 -2.53 -16.95 3.50
C ASP A 57 -3.25 -15.79 2.79
N GLU A 58 -4.51 -15.52 3.14
CA GLU A 58 -5.31 -14.47 2.50
C GLU A 58 -4.77 -13.06 2.78
N LEU A 59 -4.25 -12.82 4.00
CA LEU A 59 -3.53 -11.57 4.30
C LEU A 59 -2.25 -11.42 3.47
N SER A 60 -1.58 -12.54 3.16
CA SER A 60 -0.40 -12.54 2.30
C SER A 60 -0.76 -12.26 0.85
N ASP A 61 -1.93 -12.68 0.38
CA ASP A 61 -2.42 -12.40 -0.97
C ASP A 61 -2.82 -10.93 -1.16
N ILE A 62 -3.39 -10.28 -0.14
CA ILE A 62 -3.54 -8.81 -0.13
C ILE A 62 -2.18 -8.12 -0.31
N LEU A 63 -1.17 -8.55 0.47
CA LEU A 63 0.18 -7.98 0.39
C LEU A 63 0.80 -8.19 -0.99
N TRP A 64 0.68 -9.40 -1.54
CA TRP A 64 1.21 -9.76 -2.84
C TRP A 64 0.55 -8.95 -3.97
N SER A 65 -0.78 -8.90 -4.00
CA SER A 65 -1.55 -8.14 -4.97
C SER A 65 -1.22 -6.64 -4.91
N TRP A 66 -1.03 -6.09 -3.71
CA TRP A 66 -0.54 -4.73 -3.52
C TRP A 66 0.88 -4.52 -4.06
N MET A 67 1.82 -5.43 -3.79
CA MET A 67 3.19 -5.35 -4.30
C MET A 67 3.24 -5.34 -5.83
N ILE A 68 2.42 -6.17 -6.48
CA ILE A 68 2.30 -6.22 -7.94
C ILE A 68 1.70 -4.92 -8.48
N LEU A 69 0.64 -4.41 -7.86
CA LEU A 69 0.04 -3.12 -8.24
C LEU A 69 1.08 -2.00 -8.23
N VAL A 70 1.89 -1.91 -7.17
CA VAL A 70 2.97 -0.91 -7.07
C VAL A 70 3.96 -1.05 -8.21
N GLU A 71 4.42 -2.26 -8.55
CA GLU A 71 5.31 -2.48 -9.69
C GLU A 71 4.70 -2.04 -11.03
N LYS A 72 3.39 -2.23 -11.23
CA LYS A 72 2.71 -1.75 -12.46
C LYS A 72 2.60 -0.24 -12.52
N LEU A 73 2.24 0.40 -11.40
CA LEU A 73 2.13 1.85 -11.33
C LEU A 73 3.51 2.52 -11.47
N LYS A 74 4.56 1.91 -10.91
CA LYS A 74 5.96 2.31 -11.09
C LYS A 74 6.39 2.18 -12.55
N HIS A 75 6.09 1.05 -13.20
CA HIS A 75 6.38 0.87 -14.63
C HIS A 75 5.69 1.93 -15.50
N LYS A 76 4.45 2.30 -15.16
CA LYS A 76 3.70 3.40 -15.81
C LYS A 76 4.17 4.81 -15.40
N LYS A 77 5.19 4.92 -14.53
CA LYS A 77 5.73 6.19 -14.00
C LYS A 77 4.71 7.03 -13.22
N TYR A 78 3.69 6.41 -12.63
CA TYR A 78 2.73 7.10 -11.76
C TYR A 78 3.23 7.27 -10.33
N ILE A 79 4.17 6.42 -9.92
CA ILE A 79 4.82 6.43 -8.61
C ILE A 79 6.31 6.06 -8.75
N GLU A 80 7.09 6.31 -7.70
CA GLU A 80 8.55 6.14 -7.70
C GLU A 80 8.98 4.70 -7.33
N SER A 81 8.61 4.21 -6.15
CA SER A 81 8.95 2.86 -5.68
C SER A 81 8.08 2.43 -4.48
N HIS A 82 8.25 1.18 -4.03
CA HIS A 82 7.71 0.72 -2.74
C HIS A 82 8.29 1.50 -1.57
N GLU A 83 9.60 1.75 -1.57
CA GLU A 83 10.30 2.49 -0.51
C GLU A 83 9.72 3.90 -0.36
N ALA A 84 9.47 4.62 -1.47
CA ALA A 84 8.85 5.93 -1.42
C ALA A 84 7.45 5.91 -0.79
N ILE A 85 6.68 4.83 -0.98
CA ILE A 85 5.38 4.65 -0.33
C ILE A 85 5.56 4.33 1.16
N PHE A 86 6.52 3.48 1.52
CA PHE A 86 6.82 3.14 2.91
C PHE A 86 7.29 4.35 3.71
N GLU A 87 8.20 5.15 3.17
CA GLU A 87 8.66 6.41 3.78
C GLU A 87 7.50 7.37 3.99
N ARG A 88 6.61 7.51 2.99
CA ARG A 88 5.42 8.35 3.10
C ARG A 88 4.45 7.83 4.17
N ALA A 89 4.26 6.52 4.27
CA ALA A 89 3.42 5.90 5.28
C ALA A 89 4.01 6.07 6.69
N LEU A 90 5.31 5.82 6.85
CA LEU A 90 6.04 5.96 8.10
C LEU A 90 5.93 7.39 8.62
N LYS A 91 6.34 8.39 7.84
CA LYS A 91 6.20 9.81 8.20
C LYS A 91 4.77 10.16 8.61
N LYS A 92 3.79 9.77 7.78
CA LYS A 92 2.37 10.08 8.02
C LYS A 92 1.86 9.52 9.34
N TYR A 93 2.27 8.30 9.70
CA TYR A 93 1.77 7.64 10.90
C TYR A 93 2.61 7.96 12.15
N GLU A 94 3.92 8.19 12.03
CA GLU A 94 4.74 8.73 13.13
C GLU A 94 4.17 10.07 13.62
N GLU A 95 3.90 11.00 12.70
CA GLU A 95 3.30 12.30 13.02
C GLU A 95 1.93 12.16 13.69
N ARG A 96 1.17 11.10 13.39
CA ARG A 96 -0.18 10.87 13.94
C ARG A 96 -0.18 10.12 15.26
N ILE A 97 0.73 9.18 15.43
CA ILE A 97 0.72 8.21 16.54
C ILE A 97 1.62 8.70 17.67
N LEU A 98 2.83 9.16 17.39
CA LEU A 98 3.79 9.56 18.43
C LEU A 98 3.27 10.66 19.38
N PRO A 99 2.42 11.61 18.94
CA PRO A 99 1.85 12.61 19.85
C PRO A 99 0.66 12.12 20.69
N LEU A 100 0.13 10.93 20.43
CA LEU A 100 -1.02 10.41 21.18
C LEU A 100 -0.65 10.07 22.62
N GLN A 101 -1.63 10.18 23.51
CA GLN A 101 -1.49 10.03 24.96
C GLN A 101 -2.28 8.84 25.52
N GLY A 102 -3.10 8.17 24.71
CA GLY A 102 -3.94 7.05 25.15
C GLY A 102 -5.17 7.47 25.94
N ASN A 103 -5.64 8.71 25.76
CA ASN A 103 -6.80 9.26 26.49
C ASN A 103 -7.75 10.03 25.56
N SER A 104 -8.83 10.60 26.10
CA SER A 104 -9.87 11.28 25.32
C SER A 104 -9.37 12.47 24.48
N ASN A 105 -8.20 13.05 24.79
CA ASN A 105 -7.60 14.13 24.01
C ASN A 105 -7.02 13.66 22.66
N ASP A 106 -6.78 12.36 22.48
CA ASP A 106 -6.19 11.79 21.27
C ASP A 106 -7.00 12.13 20.02
N TYR A 107 -8.33 12.22 20.15
CA TYR A 107 -9.20 12.62 19.05
C TYR A 107 -8.85 14.02 18.52
N LEU A 108 -8.63 14.99 19.43
CA LEU A 108 -8.29 16.36 19.07
C LEU A 108 -6.89 16.45 18.44
N ILE A 109 -5.92 15.73 19.03
CA ILE A 109 -4.55 15.64 18.52
C ILE A 109 -4.54 15.05 17.10
N TRP A 110 -5.17 13.90 16.91
CA TRP A 110 -5.26 13.22 15.62
C TRP A 110 -5.93 14.11 14.56
N LYS A 111 -7.02 14.79 14.92
CA LYS A 111 -7.74 15.70 14.02
C LYS A 111 -6.85 16.86 13.58
N ALA A 112 -6.11 17.47 14.50
CA ALA A 112 -5.20 18.59 14.23
C ALA A 112 -4.04 18.17 13.30
N VAL A 113 -3.36 17.06 13.61
CA VAL A 113 -2.28 16.52 12.77
C VAL A 113 -2.80 16.19 11.36
N LYS A 114 -3.94 15.51 11.25
CA LYS A 114 -4.53 15.15 9.95
C LYS A 114 -4.93 16.37 9.13
N ALA A 115 -5.32 17.48 9.77
CA ALA A 115 -5.62 18.73 9.07
C ALA A 115 -4.34 19.34 8.48
N LYS A 116 -3.27 19.47 9.28
CA LYS A 116 -1.96 19.96 8.84
C LYS A 116 -1.41 19.14 7.66
N GLN A 117 -1.44 17.81 7.77
CA GLN A 117 -0.96 16.91 6.70
C GLN A 117 -1.71 17.09 5.37
N LYS A 118 -3.03 17.40 5.41
CA LYS A 118 -3.80 17.65 4.19
C LYS A 118 -3.36 18.93 3.48
N GLU A 119 -3.02 19.97 4.24
CA GLU A 119 -2.53 21.24 3.70
C GLU A 119 -1.15 21.06 3.07
N GLU A 120 -0.24 20.38 3.77
CA GLU A 120 1.11 20.06 3.27
C GLU A 120 1.06 19.22 1.99
N LEU A 121 0.20 18.18 1.94
CA LEU A 121 0.04 17.36 0.75
C LEU A 121 -0.53 18.15 -0.44
N LYS A 122 -1.45 19.10 -0.18
CA LYS A 122 -1.99 19.99 -1.21
C LYS A 122 -0.90 20.92 -1.77
N ALA A 123 -0.05 21.46 -0.89
CA ALA A 123 1.08 22.28 -1.29
C ALA A 123 2.10 21.48 -2.13
N GLU A 124 2.47 20.27 -1.68
CA GLU A 124 3.35 19.36 -2.41
C GLU A 124 2.80 19.03 -3.81
N LYS A 125 1.51 18.66 -3.90
CA LYS A 125 0.85 18.37 -5.18
C LYS A 125 0.93 19.57 -6.14
N ASN A 126 0.67 20.78 -5.64
CA ASN A 126 0.73 22.00 -6.45
C ASN A 126 2.15 22.30 -6.94
N GLN A 127 3.17 21.97 -6.14
CA GLN A 127 4.57 22.15 -6.53
C GLN A 127 4.99 21.14 -7.61
N ARG A 128 4.66 19.85 -7.43
CA ARG A 128 5.00 18.79 -8.40
C ARG A 128 4.30 18.96 -9.76
N ASN A 129 3.08 19.49 -9.78
CA ASN A 129 2.31 19.71 -11.02
C ASN A 129 2.72 20.98 -11.80
N ARG A 130 3.63 21.80 -11.29
CA ARG A 130 4.13 23.02 -11.96
C ARG A 130 5.43 22.79 -12.74
N ILE A 131 6.02 21.60 -12.63
CA ILE A 131 7.23 21.14 -13.31
C ILE A 131 6.79 20.20 -14.43
#